data_AF-A0A953AXS7-F1
#
_entry.id   AF-A0A953AXS7-F1
#
_cell.length_a   1.000
_cell.length_b   1.000
_cell.length_c   1.000
_cell.angle_alpha   90.00
_cell.angle_beta   90.00
_cell.angle_gamma   90.00
#
_symmetry.space_group_name_H-M   'P 1'
#
loop_
_entity.id
_entity.type
_entity.pdbx_description
1 polymer ?
#
loop_
_entity_poly.entity_id
_entity_poly.type
_entity_poly.pdbx_seq_one_letter_code
_entity_poly.pdbx_strand_id
1 'polypeptide(L)'
;AKLIECLRALQIEARLDKRDILSIYLTLAPFGGNLEGVRAASLFYFGKEPRHLTAGEAVLLVSLQQSPERLRPDRHPDRVRAARDRVLDRMSRLGILSAAAAAEARTEPVPTARRPAPLHAPHLAWRLRRAAPAASVIHTLVDAKLQAGLEALAARRQAQLEPGATVAILVVENEGRKVRAYVGSGGLYDDRTDGVGFGFNDMVQAVRSPGSALKPLIYAMAFDDLIIHPETIMVDAPTRFGDYSPQNFDHFHRGEVTAREALQLSLNVPAVAVLDRVGPARFAGALARAGAPLDFPPEVVRPGLPVALGGVGITLEELVTLYAGLADGGRVRPLRFRPDDPQADGTRLVGPVAAWYVTSILQDAPPPPRLLSGRHRAKAPVIAFKTGTSYGFRDAWAIGYDRRYTVGVWVGRPDGTFSAGRLGRETAAPILFDVFDRLGETLALTWRAAPPPPGAIVAGNAALPANLRRFVPRGAVGPESGPAGGPRIVFPADGATVELDLPGGGMKTLPLKAQGGEMPLLWLVNGMPVEAAPFRRQAEWRPDGAGLARVTVIDHAGRTASAEVWVK
;
A
#
# COMPACT_ATOMS: atom_id res chain seq x y z
N ALA A 1 -37.66 17.78 41.03
CA ALA A 1 -37.25 16.77 40.03
C ALA A 1 -38.45 16.22 39.26
N LYS A 2 -39.37 15.46 39.87
CA LYS A 2 -40.48 14.79 39.16
C LYS A 2 -41.38 15.70 38.32
N LEU A 3 -41.73 16.90 38.79
CA LEU A 3 -42.50 17.86 37.99
C LEU A 3 -41.77 18.30 36.71
N ILE A 4 -40.44 18.49 36.79
CA ILE A 4 -39.60 18.83 35.63
C ILE A 4 -39.59 17.66 34.65
N GLU A 5 -39.46 16.42 35.15
CA GLU A 5 -39.54 15.21 34.32
C GLU A 5 -40.90 15.08 33.60
N CYS A 6 -42.01 15.35 34.29
CA CYS A 6 -43.34 15.34 33.67
C CYS A 6 -43.45 16.38 32.54
N LEU A 7 -42.97 17.61 32.76
CA LEU A 7 -42.96 18.66 31.73
C LEU A 7 -42.06 18.27 30.54
N ARG A 8 -40.91 17.64 30.80
CA ARG A 8 -40.02 17.14 29.74
C ARG A 8 -40.65 15.97 28.97
N ALA A 9 -41.37 15.07 29.63
CA ALA A 9 -42.08 13.97 28.99
C ALA A 9 -43.14 14.50 28.02
N LEU A 10 -43.94 15.48 28.43
CA LEU A 10 -44.91 16.15 27.56
C LEU A 10 -44.23 16.86 26.38
N GLN A 11 -43.09 17.52 26.62
CA GLN A 11 -42.32 18.16 25.56
C GLN A 11 -41.79 17.15 24.52
N ILE A 12 -41.35 15.98 24.97
CA ILE A 12 -40.89 14.90 24.10
C ILE A 12 -42.06 14.33 23.28
N GLU A 13 -43.19 14.02 23.92
CA GLU A 13 -44.41 13.53 23.28
C GLU A 13 -44.98 14.51 22.24
N ALA A 14 -44.81 15.81 22.46
CA ALA A 14 -45.25 16.85 21.52
C ALA A 14 -44.35 16.97 20.27
N ARG A 15 -43.12 16.45 20.31
CA ARG A 15 -42.11 16.62 19.24
C ARG A 15 -41.78 15.33 18.50
N LEU A 16 -41.94 14.19 19.14
CA LEU A 16 -41.52 12.88 18.63
C LEU A 16 -42.69 11.92 18.65
N ASP A 17 -42.74 11.01 17.68
CA ASP A 17 -43.74 9.95 17.68
C ASP A 17 -43.37 8.83 18.67
N LYS A 18 -44.29 7.88 18.88
CA LYS A 18 -44.06 6.77 19.82
C LYS A 18 -42.92 5.86 19.39
N ARG A 19 -42.63 5.75 18.08
CA ARG A 19 -41.54 4.94 17.55
C ARG A 19 -40.20 5.61 17.83
N ASP A 20 -40.12 6.92 17.63
CA ASP A 20 -38.94 7.73 17.93
C ASP A 20 -38.60 7.69 19.42
N ILE A 21 -39.61 7.88 20.28
CA ILE A 21 -39.45 7.81 21.74
C ILE A 21 -38.93 6.44 22.14
N LEU A 22 -39.52 5.37 21.61
CA LEU A 22 -39.06 4.01 21.89
C LEU A 22 -37.65 3.78 21.36
N SER A 23 -37.31 4.28 20.17
CA SER A 23 -35.97 4.16 19.58
C SER A 23 -34.90 4.81 20.45
N ILE A 24 -35.16 6.03 20.93
CA ILE A 24 -34.29 6.75 21.88
C ILE A 24 -34.15 5.95 23.17
N TYR A 25 -35.26 5.46 23.73
CA TYR A 25 -35.25 4.64 24.94
C TYR A 25 -34.39 3.39 24.75
N LEU A 26 -34.59 2.63 23.68
CA LEU A 26 -33.82 1.40 23.41
C LEU A 26 -32.35 1.67 23.11
N THR A 27 -31.97 2.91 22.77
CA THR A 27 -30.58 3.32 22.52
C THR A 27 -29.88 3.80 23.78
N LEU A 28 -30.58 4.48 24.69
CA LEU A 28 -29.98 5.12 25.87
C LEU A 28 -30.25 4.37 27.19
N ALA A 29 -31.17 3.40 27.19
CA ALA A 29 -31.52 2.65 28.39
C ALA A 29 -30.29 1.97 29.02
N PRO A 30 -30.06 2.11 30.34
CA PRO A 30 -28.95 1.46 31.02
C PRO A 30 -29.23 -0.04 31.20
N PHE A 31 -28.22 -0.87 30.95
CA PHE A 31 -28.27 -2.34 31.15
C PHE A 31 -27.20 -2.84 32.14
N GLY A 32 -26.60 -1.92 32.89
CA GLY A 32 -25.63 -2.19 33.95
C GLY A 32 -24.18 -1.96 33.53
N GLY A 33 -23.34 -1.56 34.48
CA GLY A 33 -22.00 -1.04 34.26
C GLY A 33 -22.02 0.14 33.28
N ASN A 34 -21.18 0.05 32.27
CA ASN A 34 -21.08 1.00 31.16
C ASN A 34 -21.91 0.62 29.92
N LEU A 35 -22.89 -0.29 30.05
CA LEU A 35 -23.71 -0.73 28.90
C LEU A 35 -24.95 0.15 28.78
N GLU A 36 -25.00 0.91 27.69
CA GLU A 36 -26.15 1.73 27.29
C GLU A 36 -26.73 1.21 25.97
N GLY A 37 -28.04 0.99 25.96
CA GLY A 37 -28.80 0.52 24.82
C GLY A 37 -28.88 -1.00 24.67
N VAL A 38 -30.01 -1.46 24.10
CA VAL A 38 -30.33 -2.87 23.91
C VAL A 38 -29.30 -3.59 23.04
N ARG A 39 -28.80 -2.91 22.01
CA ARG A 39 -27.79 -3.49 21.11
C ARG A 39 -26.48 -3.79 21.84
N ALA A 40 -25.99 -2.85 22.65
CA ALA A 40 -24.81 -3.08 23.46
C ALA A 40 -25.05 -4.23 24.44
N ALA A 41 -26.16 -4.21 25.18
CA ALA A 41 -26.50 -5.26 26.13
C ALA A 41 -26.59 -6.65 25.45
N SER A 42 -27.23 -6.74 24.29
CA SER A 42 -27.36 -7.95 23.49
C SER A 42 -26.00 -8.53 23.08
N LEU A 43 -25.09 -7.68 22.61
CA LEU A 43 -23.75 -8.11 22.20
C LEU A 43 -22.90 -8.54 23.40
N PHE A 44 -22.92 -7.76 24.50
CA PHE A 44 -22.09 -8.06 25.67
C PHE A 44 -22.62 -9.22 26.51
N TYR A 45 -23.93 -9.43 26.61
CA TYR A 45 -24.47 -10.56 27.39
C TYR A 45 -24.63 -11.83 26.56
N PHE A 46 -24.98 -11.73 25.28
CA PHE A 46 -25.34 -12.88 24.45
C PHE A 46 -24.47 -13.07 23.20
N GLY A 47 -23.75 -12.03 22.77
CA GLY A 47 -22.92 -12.08 21.56
C GLY A 47 -23.75 -12.10 20.27
N LYS A 48 -24.96 -11.55 20.31
CA LYS A 48 -25.93 -11.57 19.21
C LYS A 48 -26.46 -10.16 18.95
N GLU A 49 -26.88 -9.89 17.72
CA GLU A 49 -27.68 -8.71 17.42
C GLU A 49 -29.09 -8.85 18.04
N PRO A 50 -29.75 -7.76 18.46
CA PRO A 50 -31.06 -7.81 19.14
C PRO A 50 -32.13 -8.62 18.40
N ARG A 51 -32.10 -8.59 17.06
CA ARG A 51 -33.02 -9.35 16.19
C ARG A 51 -32.87 -10.87 16.27
N HIS A 52 -31.79 -11.38 16.86
CA HIS A 52 -31.52 -12.81 17.03
C HIS A 52 -31.66 -13.26 18.49
N LEU A 53 -32.19 -12.41 19.37
CA LEU A 53 -32.48 -12.77 20.74
C LEU A 53 -33.67 -13.73 20.79
N THR A 54 -33.57 -14.75 21.64
CA THR A 54 -34.72 -15.58 22.01
C THR A 54 -35.69 -14.80 22.91
N ALA A 55 -36.87 -15.36 23.14
CA ALA A 55 -37.83 -14.75 24.06
C ALA A 55 -37.27 -14.63 25.49
N GLY A 56 -36.58 -15.66 25.99
CA GLY A 56 -35.99 -15.61 27.33
C GLY A 56 -34.86 -14.57 27.45
N GLU A 57 -33.99 -14.47 26.44
CA GLU A 57 -32.93 -13.46 26.37
C GLU A 57 -33.50 -12.03 26.31
N ALA A 58 -34.52 -11.80 25.47
CA ALA A 58 -35.19 -10.49 25.35
C ALA A 58 -35.89 -10.10 26.66
N VAL A 59 -36.59 -11.03 27.29
CA VAL A 59 -37.27 -10.79 28.59
C VAL A 59 -36.27 -10.54 29.70
N LEU A 60 -35.12 -11.21 29.66
CA LEU A 60 -34.02 -10.93 30.59
C LEU A 60 -33.57 -9.48 30.46
N LEU A 61 -33.31 -8.97 29.24
CA LEU A 61 -32.95 -7.56 29.04
C LEU A 61 -34.02 -6.59 29.53
N VAL A 62 -35.31 -6.88 29.27
CA VAL A 62 -36.42 -6.07 29.79
C VAL A 62 -36.42 -6.05 31.32
N SER A 63 -36.12 -7.18 31.97
CA SER A 63 -36.08 -7.27 33.43
C SER A 63 -34.98 -6.42 34.07
N LEU A 64 -33.88 -6.13 33.34
CA LEU A 64 -32.79 -5.30 33.83
C LEU A 64 -33.20 -3.83 34.06
N GLN A 65 -34.17 -3.32 33.30
CA GLN A 65 -34.52 -1.90 33.28
C GLN A 65 -34.98 -1.34 34.63
N GLN A 66 -35.57 -2.17 35.48
CA GLN A 66 -36.02 -1.73 36.80
C GLN A 66 -34.85 -1.38 37.74
N SER A 67 -33.74 -2.12 37.65
CA SER A 67 -32.58 -1.95 38.54
C SER A 67 -31.33 -2.53 37.90
N PRO A 68 -30.76 -1.86 36.89
CA PRO A 68 -29.72 -2.43 36.02
C PRO A 68 -28.54 -2.99 36.80
N GLU A 69 -27.98 -2.25 37.78
CA GLU A 69 -26.86 -2.74 38.61
C GLU A 69 -27.24 -3.94 39.50
N ARG A 70 -28.39 -3.88 40.17
CA ARG A 70 -28.80 -4.92 41.13
C ARG A 70 -29.20 -6.23 40.45
N LEU A 71 -29.55 -6.14 39.17
CA LEU A 71 -29.96 -7.26 38.32
C LEU A 71 -28.87 -7.63 37.30
N ARG A 72 -27.65 -7.10 37.42
CA ARG A 72 -26.55 -7.44 36.50
C ARG A 72 -26.35 -8.96 36.43
N PRO A 73 -26.53 -9.60 35.26
CA PRO A 73 -26.39 -11.05 35.12
C PRO A 73 -25.00 -11.54 35.51
N ASP A 74 -23.98 -10.75 35.19
CA ASP A 74 -22.58 -11.03 35.47
C ASP A 74 -22.18 -10.92 36.95
N ARG A 75 -23.06 -10.42 37.81
CA ARG A 75 -22.82 -10.27 39.27
C ARG A 75 -23.87 -10.96 40.13
N HIS A 76 -25.09 -11.04 39.64
CA HIS A 76 -26.28 -11.48 40.38
C HIS A 76 -27.18 -12.39 39.53
N PRO A 77 -26.67 -13.53 39.03
CA PRO A 77 -27.39 -14.40 38.09
C PRO A 77 -28.72 -14.92 38.64
N ASP A 78 -28.79 -15.24 39.93
CA ASP A 78 -30.03 -15.75 40.55
C ASP A 78 -31.10 -14.66 40.67
N ARG A 79 -30.70 -13.42 40.96
CA ARG A 79 -31.63 -12.29 41.07
C ARG A 79 -32.25 -11.96 39.72
N VAL A 80 -31.45 -11.93 38.67
CA VAL A 80 -31.95 -11.67 37.32
C VAL A 80 -32.79 -12.84 36.80
N ARG A 81 -32.43 -14.09 37.13
CA ARG A 81 -33.27 -15.26 36.80
C ARG A 81 -34.67 -15.10 37.38
N ALA A 82 -34.77 -14.81 38.68
CA ALA A 82 -36.06 -14.57 39.33
C ALA A 82 -36.81 -13.36 38.75
N ALA A 83 -36.10 -12.31 38.31
CA ALA A 83 -36.71 -11.15 37.66
C ALA A 83 -37.27 -11.48 36.27
N ARG A 84 -36.50 -12.18 35.43
CA ARG A 84 -36.93 -12.68 34.12
C ARG A 84 -38.16 -13.57 34.26
N ASP A 85 -38.12 -14.52 35.19
CA ASP A 85 -39.19 -15.49 35.43
C ASP A 85 -40.51 -14.81 35.83
N ARG A 86 -40.45 -13.75 36.64
CA ARG A 86 -41.63 -12.92 36.95
C ARG A 86 -42.19 -12.19 35.74
N VAL A 87 -41.34 -11.70 34.84
CA VAL A 87 -41.79 -11.04 33.61
C VAL A 87 -42.40 -12.06 32.65
N LEU A 88 -41.84 -13.27 32.55
CA LEU A 88 -42.41 -14.37 31.77
C LEU A 88 -43.82 -14.77 32.29
N ASP A 89 -44.01 -14.86 33.61
CA ASP A 89 -45.34 -15.12 34.20
C ASP A 89 -46.36 -14.04 33.86
N ARG A 90 -45.91 -12.77 33.85
CA ARG A 90 -46.76 -11.65 33.46
C ARG A 90 -47.11 -11.70 31.98
N MET A 91 -46.15 -11.97 31.10
CA MET A 91 -46.38 -12.05 29.66
C MET A 91 -47.30 -13.21 29.28
N SER A 92 -47.17 -14.36 29.96
CA SER A 92 -48.07 -15.50 29.81
C SER A 92 -49.50 -15.16 30.22
N ARG A 93 -49.70 -14.54 31.40
CA ARG A 93 -51.03 -14.09 31.85
C ARG A 93 -51.69 -13.05 30.94
N LEU A 94 -50.89 -12.20 30.29
CA LEU A 94 -51.37 -11.20 29.32
C LEU A 94 -51.58 -11.78 27.90
N GLY A 95 -51.32 -13.07 27.69
CA GLY A 95 -51.47 -13.72 26.38
C GLY A 95 -50.42 -13.30 25.34
N ILE A 96 -49.33 -12.63 25.76
CA ILE A 96 -48.25 -12.21 24.86
C ILE A 96 -47.37 -13.41 24.46
N LEU A 97 -47.20 -14.36 25.37
CA LEU A 97 -46.52 -15.64 25.14
C LEU A 97 -47.45 -16.79 25.54
N SER A 98 -47.38 -17.92 24.84
CA SER A 98 -48.07 -19.13 25.28
C SER A 98 -47.42 -19.69 26.55
N ALA A 99 -48.17 -20.45 27.35
CA ALA A 99 -47.63 -21.11 28.54
C ALA A 99 -46.44 -22.03 28.21
N ALA A 100 -46.49 -22.72 27.07
CA ALA A 100 -45.39 -23.56 26.59
C ALA A 100 -44.14 -22.72 26.25
N ALA A 101 -44.28 -21.61 25.52
CA ALA A 101 -43.17 -20.73 25.19
C ALA A 101 -42.57 -20.06 26.44
N ALA A 102 -43.40 -19.69 27.41
CA ALA A 102 -42.93 -19.15 28.68
C ALA A 102 -42.17 -20.21 29.51
N ALA A 103 -42.60 -21.47 29.49
CA ALA A 103 -41.90 -22.58 30.13
C ALA A 103 -40.55 -22.87 29.47
N GLU A 104 -40.51 -22.87 28.14
CA GLU A 104 -39.27 -23.03 27.36
C GLU A 104 -38.27 -21.89 27.68
N ALA A 105 -38.71 -20.63 27.63
CA ALA A 105 -37.88 -19.46 27.92
C ALA A 105 -37.28 -19.46 29.34
N ARG A 106 -37.92 -20.12 30.31
CA ARG A 106 -37.37 -20.29 31.68
C ARG A 106 -36.15 -21.19 31.71
N THR A 107 -36.09 -22.19 30.81
CA THR A 107 -34.98 -23.13 30.75
C THR A 107 -33.72 -22.52 30.14
N GLU A 108 -33.85 -21.37 29.45
CA GLU A 108 -32.71 -20.69 28.85
C GLU A 108 -31.68 -20.26 29.91
N PRO A 109 -30.38 -20.39 29.63
CA PRO A 109 -29.33 -20.04 30.56
C PRO A 109 -29.23 -18.51 30.76
N VAL A 110 -28.94 -18.10 32.00
CA VAL A 110 -28.62 -16.71 32.34
C VAL A 110 -27.12 -16.49 32.12
N PRO A 111 -26.69 -15.43 31.43
CA PRO A 111 -25.28 -15.13 31.25
C PRO A 111 -24.64 -14.77 32.60
N THR A 112 -23.54 -15.45 32.94
CA THR A 112 -22.80 -15.25 34.19
C THR A 112 -21.58 -14.35 34.04
N ALA A 113 -21.24 -13.97 32.80
CA ALA A 113 -20.15 -13.07 32.48
C ALA A 113 -20.51 -12.25 31.24
N ARG A 114 -19.80 -11.13 31.05
CA ARG A 114 -19.85 -10.37 29.82
C ARG A 114 -18.90 -10.97 28.80
N ARG A 115 -19.32 -10.96 27.54
CA ARG A 115 -18.50 -11.28 26.38
C ARG A 115 -17.65 -10.06 25.99
N PRO A 116 -16.44 -10.26 25.47
CA PRO A 116 -15.67 -9.16 24.90
C PRO A 116 -16.44 -8.56 23.71
N ALA A 117 -16.31 -7.24 23.52
CA ALA A 117 -16.83 -6.60 22.33
C ALA A 117 -16.16 -7.20 21.08
N PRO A 118 -16.89 -7.43 19.98
CA PRO A 118 -16.26 -7.72 18.70
C PRO A 118 -15.33 -6.57 18.33
N LEU A 119 -14.03 -6.84 18.24
CA LEU A 119 -13.00 -5.83 18.02
C LEU A 119 -12.18 -6.17 16.78
N HIS A 120 -12.82 -6.02 15.63
CA HIS A 120 -12.18 -6.19 14.33
C HIS A 120 -11.71 -4.85 13.78
N ALA A 121 -10.57 -4.87 13.10
CA ALA A 121 -9.89 -3.73 12.51
C ALA A 121 -9.79 -2.51 13.47
N PRO A 122 -9.35 -2.66 14.73
CA PRO A 122 -9.41 -1.59 15.73
C PRO A 122 -8.69 -0.31 15.28
N HIS A 123 -7.52 -0.45 14.65
CA HIS A 123 -6.75 0.67 14.11
C HIS A 123 -7.53 1.46 13.04
N LEU A 124 -8.12 0.76 12.07
CA LEU A 124 -8.95 1.39 11.04
C LEU A 124 -10.21 2.02 11.65
N ALA A 125 -10.85 1.33 12.59
CA ALA A 125 -12.05 1.82 13.27
C ALA A 125 -11.76 3.13 14.01
N TRP A 126 -10.64 3.22 14.75
CA TRP A 126 -10.22 4.46 15.40
C TRP A 126 -9.89 5.56 14.40
N ARG A 127 -9.16 5.24 13.32
CA ARG A 127 -8.84 6.23 12.27
C ARG A 127 -10.09 6.82 11.66
N LEU A 128 -11.06 5.99 11.28
CA LEU A 128 -12.31 6.43 10.67
C LEU A 128 -13.20 7.18 11.68
N ARG A 129 -13.25 6.73 12.94
CA ARG A 129 -14.00 7.43 14.00
C ARG A 129 -13.42 8.81 14.29
N ARG A 130 -12.09 8.97 14.27
CA ARG A 130 -11.42 10.27 14.40
C ARG A 130 -11.71 11.20 13.22
N ALA A 131 -11.79 10.66 12.01
CA ALA A 131 -12.11 11.43 10.80
C ALA A 131 -13.60 11.85 10.75
N ALA A 132 -14.51 11.05 11.32
CA ALA A 132 -15.95 11.31 11.32
C ALA A 132 -16.57 11.18 12.74
N PRO A 133 -16.27 12.11 13.67
CA PRO A 133 -16.71 12.00 15.07
C PRO A 133 -18.23 12.15 15.26
N ALA A 134 -18.93 12.76 14.31
CA ALA A 134 -20.39 12.90 14.34
C ALA A 134 -21.14 11.68 13.77
N ALA A 135 -20.46 10.81 13.01
CA ALA A 135 -21.10 9.66 12.38
C ALA A 135 -21.41 8.57 13.43
N SER A 136 -22.67 8.17 13.53
CA SER A 136 -23.11 7.08 14.41
C SER A 136 -22.77 5.70 13.83
N VAL A 137 -22.74 5.57 12.51
CA VAL A 137 -22.38 4.36 11.77
C VAL A 137 -21.43 4.74 10.64
N ILE A 138 -20.31 4.02 10.54
CA ILE A 138 -19.35 4.17 9.45
C ILE A 138 -19.28 2.83 8.70
N HIS A 139 -19.76 2.82 7.46
CA HIS A 139 -19.66 1.65 6.60
C HIS A 139 -18.28 1.59 5.95
N THR A 140 -17.63 0.43 6.03
CA THR A 140 -16.31 0.19 5.43
C THR A 140 -16.41 -0.81 4.27
N LEU A 141 -15.35 -0.89 3.49
CA LEU A 141 -15.17 -1.89 2.42
C LEU A 141 -14.47 -3.18 2.93
N VAL A 142 -14.22 -3.26 4.24
CA VAL A 142 -13.57 -4.41 4.88
C VAL A 142 -14.46 -5.64 4.79
N ASP A 143 -13.88 -6.74 4.36
CA ASP A 143 -14.52 -8.05 4.38
C ASP A 143 -14.35 -8.67 5.77
N ALA A 144 -15.46 -8.84 6.50
CA ALA A 144 -15.43 -9.28 7.89
C ALA A 144 -14.78 -10.66 8.08
N LYS A 145 -15.01 -11.60 7.15
CA LYS A 145 -14.46 -12.96 7.24
C LYS A 145 -12.96 -12.96 6.96
N LEU A 146 -12.54 -12.23 5.92
CA LEU A 146 -11.13 -12.06 5.61
C LEU A 146 -10.40 -11.36 6.75
N GLN A 147 -10.94 -10.24 7.25
CA GLN A 147 -10.38 -9.46 8.35
C GLN A 147 -10.11 -10.34 9.58
N ALA A 148 -11.13 -11.04 10.08
CA ALA A 148 -10.98 -11.92 11.24
C ALA A 148 -9.95 -13.04 10.99
N GLY A 149 -9.92 -13.59 9.78
CA GLY A 149 -8.94 -14.60 9.38
C GLY A 149 -7.50 -14.08 9.37
N LEU A 150 -7.29 -12.83 8.96
CA LEU A 150 -5.98 -12.20 8.90
C LEU A 150 -5.50 -11.68 10.25
N GLU A 151 -6.39 -11.20 11.12
CA GLU A 151 -6.07 -10.91 12.52
C GLU A 151 -5.58 -12.16 13.24
N ALA A 152 -6.28 -13.29 13.06
CA ALA A 152 -5.85 -14.57 13.63
C ALA A 152 -4.52 -15.05 13.04
N LEU A 153 -4.25 -14.78 11.75
CA LEU A 153 -2.95 -15.08 11.13
C LEU A 153 -1.84 -14.22 11.72
N ALA A 154 -2.05 -12.90 11.81
CA ALA A 154 -1.10 -11.96 12.36
C ALA A 154 -0.77 -12.27 13.83
N ALA A 155 -1.77 -12.59 14.65
CA ALA A 155 -1.59 -13.00 16.04
C ALA A 155 -0.74 -14.28 16.17
N ARG A 156 -1.05 -15.33 15.39
CA ARG A 156 -0.25 -16.57 15.40
C ARG A 156 1.19 -16.34 14.95
N ARG A 157 1.40 -15.50 13.94
CA ARG A 157 2.74 -15.17 13.43
C ARG A 157 3.51 -14.33 14.43
N GLN A 158 2.86 -13.34 15.05
CA GLN A 158 3.42 -12.50 16.11
C GLN A 158 3.87 -13.34 17.31
N ALA A 159 3.11 -14.36 17.72
CA ALA A 159 3.48 -15.25 18.82
C ALA A 159 4.78 -16.06 18.56
N GLN A 160 5.17 -16.22 17.30
CA GLN A 160 6.43 -16.87 16.90
C GLN A 160 7.62 -15.90 16.80
N LEU A 161 7.34 -14.59 16.96
CA LEU A 161 8.35 -13.54 16.99
C LEU A 161 8.78 -13.27 18.44
N GLU A 162 9.91 -12.59 18.56
CA GLU A 162 10.42 -12.09 19.82
C GLU A 162 9.42 -11.15 20.52
N PRO A 163 9.50 -11.03 21.85
CA PRO A 163 8.64 -10.14 22.61
C PRO A 163 8.75 -8.69 22.12
N GLY A 164 7.64 -8.06 21.74
CA GLY A 164 7.59 -6.68 21.24
C GLY A 164 7.63 -6.50 19.72
N ALA A 165 7.88 -7.55 18.95
CA ALA A 165 7.59 -7.52 17.52
C ALA A 165 6.10 -7.69 17.23
N THR A 166 5.67 -7.12 16.11
CA THR A 166 4.31 -7.25 15.59
C THR A 166 4.30 -7.40 14.07
N VAL A 167 3.10 -7.65 13.54
CA VAL A 167 2.84 -7.86 12.11
C VAL A 167 1.73 -6.90 11.69
N ALA A 168 1.93 -6.19 10.58
CA ALA A 168 0.88 -5.45 9.89
C ALA A 168 0.58 -6.07 8.53
N ILE A 169 -0.69 -6.07 8.15
CA ILE A 169 -1.18 -6.62 6.88
C ILE A 169 -2.22 -5.66 6.29
N LEU A 170 -2.04 -5.27 5.04
CA LEU A 170 -3.00 -4.48 4.28
C LEU A 170 -3.38 -5.23 3.00
N VAL A 171 -4.67 -5.41 2.76
CA VAL A 171 -5.20 -6.07 1.55
C VAL A 171 -6.09 -5.12 0.77
N VAL A 172 -5.76 -4.93 -0.49
CA VAL A 172 -6.48 -4.05 -1.43
C VAL A 172 -6.97 -4.89 -2.61
N GLU A 173 -8.26 -4.78 -2.94
CA GLU A 173 -8.78 -5.20 -4.24
C GLU A 173 -8.42 -4.11 -5.26
N ASN A 174 -7.65 -4.48 -6.28
CA ASN A 174 -7.10 -3.57 -7.27
C ASN A 174 -8.22 -2.85 -8.02
N GLU A 175 -9.29 -3.57 -8.36
CA GLU A 175 -10.47 -2.99 -8.97
C GLU A 175 -11.17 -2.01 -8.02
N GLY A 176 -11.13 -0.72 -8.38
CA GLY A 176 -11.72 0.34 -7.57
C GLY A 176 -11.00 0.59 -6.24
N ARG A 177 -9.78 0.08 -6.04
CA ARG A 177 -8.89 0.33 -4.89
C ARG A 177 -9.52 0.09 -3.51
N LYS A 178 -10.33 -0.94 -3.38
CA LYS A 178 -11.10 -1.19 -2.15
C LYS A 178 -10.21 -1.85 -1.10
N VAL A 179 -10.11 -1.28 0.09
CA VAL A 179 -9.43 -1.92 1.23
C VAL A 179 -10.32 -3.01 1.78
N ARG A 180 -9.89 -4.27 1.62
CA ARG A 180 -10.65 -5.47 2.02
C ARG A 180 -10.24 -6.01 3.38
N ALA A 181 -9.02 -5.73 3.84
CA ALA A 181 -8.60 -6.01 5.20
C ALA A 181 -7.49 -5.05 5.65
N TYR A 182 -7.49 -4.71 6.94
CA TYR A 182 -6.59 -3.76 7.58
C TYR A 182 -6.18 -4.26 8.95
N VAL A 183 -4.95 -4.72 9.09
CA VAL A 183 -4.36 -5.20 10.34
C VAL A 183 -3.18 -4.30 10.68
N GLY A 184 -3.38 -3.37 11.62
CA GLY A 184 -2.34 -2.42 12.07
C GLY A 184 -1.29 -3.03 13.00
N SER A 185 -1.65 -4.11 13.70
CA SER A 185 -0.76 -4.92 14.53
C SER A 185 -1.37 -6.32 14.70
N GLY A 186 -0.54 -7.31 15.03
CA GLY A 186 -0.98 -8.70 15.21
C GLY A 186 -1.66 -8.97 16.55
N GLY A 187 -1.66 -8.01 17.47
CA GLY A 187 -2.34 -8.14 18.77
C GLY A 187 -2.44 -6.80 19.47
N LEU A 188 -3.65 -6.25 19.58
CA LEU A 188 -3.87 -4.91 20.14
C LEU A 188 -3.46 -4.82 21.62
N TYR A 189 -3.75 -5.88 22.39
CA TYR A 189 -3.46 -5.99 23.82
C TYR A 189 -2.29 -6.95 24.08
N ASP A 190 -1.29 -7.00 23.18
CA ASP A 190 -0.10 -7.82 23.39
C ASP A 190 0.66 -7.38 24.66
N ASP A 191 0.75 -8.28 25.64
CA ASP A 191 1.32 -8.06 26.97
C ASP A 191 2.76 -8.57 27.09
N ARG A 192 3.32 -9.15 26.02
CA ARG A 192 4.69 -9.70 25.97
C ARG A 192 5.81 -8.67 26.22
N THR A 193 5.49 -7.41 26.49
CA THR A 193 6.47 -6.32 26.68
C THR A 193 6.38 -5.69 28.07
N ASP A 194 6.08 -6.50 29.11
CA ASP A 194 6.01 -6.06 30.51
C ASP A 194 5.15 -4.79 30.71
N GLY A 195 4.06 -4.69 29.96
CA GLY A 195 3.09 -3.59 30.07
C GLY A 195 3.31 -2.38 29.14
N VAL A 196 4.35 -2.35 28.30
CA VAL A 196 4.58 -1.24 27.33
C VAL A 196 3.54 -1.22 26.20
N GLY A 197 3.00 -2.38 25.82
CA GLY A 197 1.79 -2.48 24.99
C GLY A 197 1.93 -1.87 23.59
N PHE A 198 2.87 -2.35 22.77
CA PHE A 198 3.08 -1.84 21.40
C PHE A 198 1.94 -2.14 20.42
N GLY A 199 0.95 -2.94 20.81
CA GLY A 199 -0.16 -3.37 19.97
C GLY A 199 -1.05 -2.24 19.46
N PHE A 200 -1.05 -1.08 20.11
CA PHE A 200 -1.83 0.10 19.70
C PHE A 200 -1.16 0.93 18.58
N ASN A 201 0.10 0.64 18.26
CA ASN A 201 0.81 1.32 17.19
C ASN A 201 0.32 0.79 15.83
N ASP A 202 -0.30 1.66 15.04
CA ASP A 202 -0.75 1.31 13.71
C ASP A 202 0.43 1.25 12.72
N MET A 203 0.95 0.05 12.53
CA MET A 203 2.10 -0.18 11.64
C MET A 203 1.74 -0.13 10.16
N VAL A 204 0.45 0.00 9.79
CA VAL A 204 0.06 0.34 8.41
C VAL A 204 0.36 1.81 8.09
N GLN A 205 0.30 2.69 9.10
CA GLN A 205 0.49 4.14 8.98
C GLN A 205 1.84 4.62 9.54
N ALA A 206 2.57 3.76 10.23
CA ALA A 206 3.90 4.11 10.74
C ALA A 206 4.88 4.29 9.58
N VAL A 207 5.58 5.42 9.58
CA VAL A 207 6.68 5.71 8.65
C VAL A 207 7.88 4.84 9.01
N ARG A 208 8.35 4.05 8.06
CA ARG A 208 9.45 3.08 8.23
C ARG A 208 10.34 3.04 7.01
N SER A 209 11.58 2.59 7.19
CA SER A 209 12.49 2.43 6.06
C SER A 209 12.03 1.27 5.17
N PRO A 210 11.76 1.48 3.87
CA PRO A 210 11.29 0.41 2.97
C PRO A 210 12.38 -0.58 2.59
N GLY A 211 13.64 -0.30 2.91
CA GLY A 211 14.79 -1.03 2.40
C GLY A 211 14.75 -1.14 0.88
N SER A 212 14.89 -2.38 0.38
CA SER A 212 14.86 -2.68 -1.06
C SER A 212 13.45 -2.69 -1.70
N ALA A 213 12.38 -2.37 -0.96
CA ALA A 213 11.02 -2.44 -1.51
C ALA A 213 10.72 -1.34 -2.55
N LEU A 214 11.56 -0.29 -2.66
CA LEU A 214 11.42 0.75 -3.68
C LEU A 214 12.04 0.37 -5.04
N LYS A 215 12.91 -0.65 -5.11
CA LYS A 215 13.64 -1.01 -6.34
C LYS A 215 12.73 -1.26 -7.54
N PRO A 216 11.60 -1.98 -7.44
CA PRO A 216 10.72 -2.17 -8.59
C PRO A 216 10.25 -0.86 -9.23
N LEU A 217 10.02 0.19 -8.44
CA LEU A 217 9.59 1.50 -8.94
C LEU A 217 10.73 2.24 -9.65
N ILE A 218 11.97 2.08 -9.16
CA ILE A 218 13.17 2.63 -9.80
C ILE A 218 13.36 2.00 -11.18
N TYR A 219 13.28 0.66 -11.25
CA TYR A 219 13.37 -0.06 -12.51
C TYR A 219 12.19 0.26 -13.43
N ALA A 220 10.98 0.39 -12.90
CA ALA A 220 9.80 0.80 -13.67
C ALA A 220 10.06 2.12 -14.39
N MET A 221 10.50 3.16 -13.67
CA MET A 221 10.79 4.47 -14.28
C MET A 221 11.93 4.39 -15.30
N ALA A 222 12.94 3.56 -15.05
CA ALA A 222 14.05 3.39 -15.99
C ALA A 222 13.67 2.62 -17.27
N PHE A 223 12.74 1.65 -17.17
CA PHE A 223 12.14 1.01 -18.34
C PHE A 223 11.27 1.99 -19.13
N ASP A 224 10.50 2.83 -18.42
CA ASP A 224 9.62 3.82 -19.05
C ASP A 224 10.41 4.91 -19.78
N ASP A 225 11.56 5.30 -19.23
CA ASP A 225 12.48 6.27 -19.83
C ASP A 225 13.41 5.67 -20.91
N LEU A 226 13.28 4.37 -21.21
CA LEU A 226 14.17 3.62 -22.13
C LEU A 226 15.66 3.76 -21.75
N ILE A 227 15.95 3.84 -20.45
CA ILE A 227 17.32 3.82 -19.91
C ILE A 227 17.85 2.38 -19.90
N ILE A 228 16.98 1.43 -19.63
CA ILE A 228 17.25 -0.01 -19.60
C ILE A 228 16.07 -0.78 -20.20
N HIS A 229 16.33 -2.03 -20.53
CA HIS A 229 15.38 -3.09 -20.85
C HIS A 229 15.63 -4.27 -19.89
N PRO A 230 14.68 -5.18 -19.63
CA PRO A 230 14.92 -6.34 -18.76
C PRO A 230 16.20 -7.14 -19.09
N GLU A 231 16.53 -7.24 -20.38
CA GLU A 231 17.71 -7.97 -20.87
C GLU A 231 18.98 -7.08 -21.01
N THR A 232 18.95 -5.82 -20.55
CA THR A 232 20.14 -4.96 -20.55
C THR A 232 21.20 -5.52 -19.60
N ILE A 233 22.44 -5.68 -20.09
CA ILE A 233 23.58 -6.11 -19.27
C ILE A 233 24.04 -4.96 -18.38
N MET A 234 24.20 -5.26 -17.08
CA MET A 234 24.64 -4.37 -16.03
C MET A 234 25.82 -5.01 -15.30
N VAL A 235 26.69 -4.18 -14.71
CA VAL A 235 27.83 -4.67 -13.93
C VAL A 235 27.53 -4.52 -12.45
N ASP A 236 27.53 -5.64 -11.73
CA ASP A 236 27.52 -5.72 -10.28
C ASP A 236 28.94 -5.97 -9.77
N ALA A 237 29.67 -4.88 -9.51
CA ALA A 237 31.04 -4.86 -9.01
C ALA A 237 31.22 -3.70 -8.01
N PRO A 238 32.29 -3.68 -7.20
CA PRO A 238 32.58 -2.53 -6.33
C PRO A 238 32.56 -1.23 -7.13
N THR A 239 31.61 -0.34 -6.82
CA THR A 239 31.36 0.88 -7.59
C THR A 239 31.19 2.04 -6.63
N ARG A 240 31.85 3.16 -6.94
CA ARG A 240 31.78 4.40 -6.17
C ARG A 240 30.96 5.45 -6.92
N PHE A 241 30.01 6.06 -6.24
CA PHE A 241 29.15 7.13 -6.75
C PHE A 241 29.48 8.42 -5.98
N GLY A 242 30.48 9.18 -6.44
CA GLY A 242 31.06 10.26 -5.65
C GLY A 242 31.70 9.72 -4.37
N ASP A 243 31.16 10.09 -3.21
CA ASP A 243 31.59 9.58 -1.89
C ASP A 243 30.76 8.40 -1.39
N TYR A 244 29.71 8.02 -2.11
CA TYR A 244 28.84 6.91 -1.73
C TYR A 244 29.30 5.59 -2.35
N SER A 245 29.50 4.56 -1.53
CA SER A 245 29.93 3.23 -1.97
C SER A 245 28.95 2.16 -1.45
N PRO A 246 27.86 1.86 -2.18
CA PRO A 246 26.91 0.84 -1.77
C PRO A 246 27.55 -0.55 -1.82
N GLN A 247 27.12 -1.43 -0.93
CA GLN A 247 27.48 -2.85 -0.94
C GLN A 247 26.23 -3.70 -1.10
N ASN A 248 26.36 -4.86 -1.74
CA ASN A 248 25.28 -5.85 -1.75
C ASN A 248 25.01 -6.38 -0.36
N PHE A 249 23.78 -6.84 -0.15
CA PHE A 249 23.33 -7.33 1.16
C PHE A 249 24.15 -8.52 1.67
N ASP A 250 24.60 -9.38 0.76
CA ASP A 250 25.45 -10.54 1.04
C ASP A 250 26.96 -10.24 0.87
N HIS A 251 27.32 -8.98 0.58
CA HIS A 251 28.69 -8.53 0.27
C HIS A 251 29.35 -9.22 -0.93
N PHE A 252 28.62 -10.03 -1.70
CA PHE A 252 29.12 -10.68 -2.91
C PHE A 252 28.72 -9.91 -4.16
N HIS A 253 29.62 -9.90 -5.14
CA HIS A 253 29.43 -9.32 -6.45
C HIS A 253 29.22 -10.41 -7.50
N ARG A 254 28.27 -10.20 -8.42
CA ARG A 254 27.88 -11.19 -9.44
C ARG A 254 28.45 -10.91 -10.83
N GLY A 255 29.22 -9.83 -10.99
CA GLY A 255 29.79 -9.47 -12.29
C GLY A 255 28.72 -8.99 -13.25
N GLU A 256 28.71 -9.51 -14.48
CA GLU A 256 27.70 -9.15 -15.46
C GLU A 256 26.37 -9.86 -15.19
N VAL A 257 25.31 -9.06 -15.08
CA VAL A 257 23.93 -9.53 -14.85
C VAL A 257 22.98 -8.74 -15.72
N THR A 258 21.87 -9.33 -16.12
CA THR A 258 20.77 -8.58 -16.75
C THR A 258 20.05 -7.69 -15.73
N ALA A 259 19.36 -6.65 -16.18
CA ALA A 259 18.48 -5.85 -15.31
C ALA A 259 17.39 -6.73 -14.64
N ARG A 260 16.89 -7.76 -15.34
CA ARG A 260 15.99 -8.79 -14.81
C ARG A 260 16.60 -9.51 -13.62
N GLU A 261 17.78 -10.10 -13.78
CA GLU A 261 18.48 -10.83 -12.72
C GLU A 261 18.82 -9.91 -11.55
N ALA A 262 19.29 -8.69 -11.83
CA ALA A 262 19.62 -7.71 -10.81
C ALA A 262 18.43 -7.37 -9.92
N LEU A 263 17.23 -7.20 -10.51
CA LEU A 263 16.01 -6.94 -9.75
C LEU A 263 15.49 -8.20 -9.02
N GLN A 264 15.55 -9.39 -9.63
CA GLN A 264 15.16 -10.66 -9.01
C GLN A 264 16.00 -11.01 -7.78
N LEU A 265 17.31 -10.81 -7.90
CA LEU A 265 18.28 -11.00 -6.81
C LEU A 265 18.34 -9.79 -5.88
N SER A 266 17.62 -8.71 -6.21
CA SER A 266 17.53 -7.49 -5.42
C SER A 266 18.90 -6.87 -5.13
N LEU A 267 19.79 -6.83 -6.11
CA LEU A 267 21.16 -6.32 -5.98
C LEU A 267 21.19 -4.81 -5.69
N ASN A 268 22.11 -4.36 -4.86
CA ASN A 268 22.19 -2.97 -4.40
C ASN A 268 22.91 -2.09 -5.42
N VAL A 269 24.08 -2.53 -5.91
CA VAL A 269 24.90 -1.71 -6.81
C VAL A 269 24.18 -1.38 -8.13
N PRO A 270 23.59 -2.34 -8.86
CA PRO A 270 22.83 -2.04 -10.07
C PRO A 270 21.63 -1.12 -9.81
N ALA A 271 20.90 -1.33 -8.71
CA ALA A 271 19.75 -0.49 -8.37
C ALA A 271 20.13 0.98 -8.10
N VAL A 272 21.26 1.21 -7.41
CA VAL A 272 21.80 2.55 -7.20
C VAL A 272 22.22 3.17 -8.53
N ALA A 273 22.87 2.41 -9.42
CA ALA A 273 23.29 2.90 -10.72
C ALA A 273 22.10 3.30 -11.60
N VAL A 274 21.01 2.51 -11.59
CA VAL A 274 19.77 2.85 -12.29
C VAL A 274 19.15 4.12 -11.70
N LEU A 275 19.06 4.22 -10.37
CA LEU A 275 18.52 5.43 -9.73
C LEU A 275 19.35 6.67 -10.07
N ASP A 276 20.67 6.53 -10.17
CA ASP A 276 21.56 7.62 -10.57
C ASP A 276 21.23 8.12 -11.98
N ARG A 277 20.89 7.23 -12.92
CA ARG A 277 20.43 7.63 -14.27
C ARG A 277 19.01 8.22 -14.28
N VAL A 278 18.09 7.68 -13.47
CA VAL A 278 16.70 8.17 -13.33
C VAL A 278 16.67 9.54 -12.64
N GLY A 279 17.57 9.79 -11.69
CA GLY A 279 17.62 10.97 -10.84
C GLY A 279 16.80 10.80 -9.54
N PRO A 280 17.43 10.80 -8.35
CA PRO A 280 16.72 10.66 -7.07
C PRO A 280 15.61 11.69 -6.81
N ALA A 281 15.84 12.95 -7.17
CA ALA A 281 14.85 14.02 -6.99
C ALA A 281 13.63 13.82 -7.90
N ARG A 282 13.84 13.39 -9.15
CA ARG A 282 12.76 13.05 -10.09
C ARG A 282 11.97 11.85 -9.59
N PHE A 283 12.67 10.81 -9.11
CA PHE A 283 12.06 9.63 -8.52
C PHE A 283 11.15 10.00 -7.33
N ALA A 284 11.69 10.71 -6.34
CA ALA A 284 10.93 11.14 -5.16
C ALA A 284 9.73 12.03 -5.54
N GLY A 285 9.93 12.99 -6.45
CA GLY A 285 8.85 13.86 -6.93
C GLY A 285 7.76 13.11 -7.69
N ALA A 286 8.10 12.05 -8.44
CA ALA A 286 7.12 11.21 -9.12
C ALA A 286 6.26 10.42 -8.14
N LEU A 287 6.85 9.84 -7.09
CA LEU A 287 6.11 9.16 -6.03
C LEU A 287 5.20 10.12 -5.26
N ALA A 288 5.69 11.32 -4.93
CA ALA A 288 4.89 12.35 -4.27
C ALA A 288 3.66 12.76 -5.11
N ARG A 289 3.82 12.98 -6.42
CA ARG A 289 2.70 13.26 -7.34
C ARG A 289 1.72 12.09 -7.49
N ALA A 290 2.18 10.88 -7.24
CA ALA A 290 1.35 9.67 -7.22
C ALA A 290 0.62 9.47 -5.88
N GLY A 291 0.81 10.35 -4.90
CA GLY A 291 0.16 10.27 -3.58
C GLY A 291 0.93 9.46 -2.54
N ALA A 292 2.23 9.23 -2.75
CA ALA A 292 3.11 8.52 -1.83
C ALA A 292 4.43 9.30 -1.62
N PRO A 293 4.39 10.47 -0.94
CA PRO A 293 5.58 11.24 -0.65
C PRO A 293 6.54 10.44 0.26
N LEU A 294 7.84 10.48 -0.05
CA LEU A 294 8.85 9.88 0.82
C LEU A 294 9.16 10.81 1.99
N ASP A 295 9.27 10.25 3.18
CA ASP A 295 9.71 10.95 4.37
C ASP A 295 11.24 10.96 4.42
N PHE A 296 11.84 12.14 4.51
CA PHE A 296 13.29 12.30 4.54
C PHE A 296 13.73 12.73 5.94
N PRO A 297 14.87 12.20 6.45
CA PRO A 297 15.45 12.72 7.69
C PRO A 297 15.66 14.24 7.61
N PRO A 298 15.47 15.00 8.71
CA PRO A 298 15.55 16.46 8.70
C PRO A 298 16.86 17.03 8.13
N GLU A 299 17.96 16.31 8.28
CA GLU A 299 19.28 16.67 7.75
C GLU A 299 19.43 16.52 6.22
N VAL A 300 18.49 15.83 5.56
CA VAL A 300 18.54 15.58 4.12
C VAL A 300 17.87 16.73 3.35
N VAL A 301 18.68 17.65 2.83
CA VAL A 301 18.21 18.82 2.07
C VAL A 301 17.70 18.45 0.67
N ARG A 302 18.22 17.38 0.06
CA ARG A 302 17.84 16.91 -1.28
C ARG A 302 17.85 15.38 -1.36
N PRO A 303 16.91 14.75 -2.10
CA PRO A 303 16.92 13.31 -2.32
C PRO A 303 18.24 12.84 -2.97
N GLY A 304 18.86 11.81 -2.39
CA GLY A 304 20.12 11.23 -2.85
C GLY A 304 20.01 9.74 -3.22
N LEU A 305 21.13 9.17 -3.67
CA LEU A 305 21.22 7.75 -4.03
C LEU A 305 20.86 6.75 -2.91
N PRO A 306 21.05 7.03 -1.60
CA PRO A 306 20.61 6.14 -0.53
C PRO A 306 19.10 5.81 -0.55
N VAL A 307 18.27 6.61 -1.24
CA VAL A 307 16.84 6.32 -1.48
C VAL A 307 16.66 4.93 -2.09
N ALA A 308 17.55 4.48 -2.99
CA ALA A 308 17.46 3.16 -3.63
C ALA A 308 17.49 1.99 -2.64
N LEU A 309 18.10 2.19 -1.47
CA LEU A 309 18.30 1.18 -0.46
C LEU A 309 17.48 1.46 0.81
N GLY A 310 16.55 2.41 0.76
CA GLY A 310 15.66 2.74 1.88
C GLY A 310 16.22 3.76 2.87
N GLY A 311 17.13 4.65 2.46
CA GLY A 311 17.54 5.83 3.23
C GLY A 311 16.46 6.92 3.37
N VAL A 312 15.19 6.50 3.43
CA VAL A 312 13.96 7.30 3.48
C VAL A 312 12.90 6.52 4.27
N GLY A 313 11.87 7.20 4.73
CA GLY A 313 10.65 6.62 5.30
C GLY A 313 9.49 6.55 4.31
N ILE A 314 8.65 5.54 4.46
CA ILE A 314 7.35 5.39 3.79
C ILE A 314 6.43 4.54 4.65
N THR A 315 5.11 4.70 4.52
CA THR A 315 4.12 3.84 5.18
C THR A 315 3.82 2.58 4.37
N LEU A 316 3.27 1.54 5.04
CA LEU A 316 2.79 0.34 4.34
C LEU A 316 1.66 0.70 3.35
N GLU A 317 0.79 1.62 3.73
CA GLU A 317 -0.33 2.07 2.91
C GLU A 317 0.13 2.71 1.59
N GLU A 318 1.10 3.62 1.66
CA GLU A 318 1.68 4.27 0.48
C GLU A 318 2.39 3.26 -0.42
N LEU A 319 3.16 2.34 0.18
CA LEU A 319 3.87 1.31 -0.58
C LEU A 319 2.90 0.35 -1.28
N VAL A 320 1.83 -0.08 -0.61
CA VAL A 320 0.74 -0.87 -1.22
C VAL A 320 0.04 -0.08 -2.32
N THR A 321 -0.20 1.21 -2.13
CA THR A 321 -0.81 2.10 -3.13
C THR A 321 0.02 2.14 -4.43
N LEU A 322 1.35 2.26 -4.30
CA LEU A 322 2.28 2.25 -5.44
C LEU A 322 2.30 0.91 -6.18
N TYR A 323 2.33 -0.22 -5.44
CA TYR A 323 2.32 -1.55 -6.05
C TYR A 323 0.97 -1.89 -6.69
N ALA A 324 -0.14 -1.43 -6.11
CA ALA A 324 -1.45 -1.53 -6.75
C ALA A 324 -1.48 -0.74 -8.07
N GLY A 325 -0.70 0.33 -8.17
CA GLY A 325 -0.45 1.06 -9.42
C GLY A 325 0.29 0.22 -10.47
N LEU A 326 1.32 -0.53 -10.08
CA LEU A 326 2.00 -1.47 -10.98
C LEU A 326 1.04 -2.56 -11.50
N ALA A 327 0.18 -3.09 -10.61
CA ALA A 327 -0.86 -4.05 -10.97
C ALA A 327 -1.91 -3.48 -11.96
N ASP A 328 -2.03 -2.15 -12.06
CA ASP A 328 -2.94 -1.40 -12.93
C ASP A 328 -2.19 -0.67 -14.05
N GLY A 329 -1.17 -1.32 -14.63
CA GLY A 329 -0.43 -0.81 -15.80
C GLY A 329 0.25 0.54 -15.54
N GLY A 330 0.71 0.78 -14.30
CA GLY A 330 1.42 1.97 -13.88
C GLY A 330 0.56 3.14 -13.40
N ARG A 331 -0.77 2.96 -13.28
CA ARG A 331 -1.69 4.00 -12.81
C ARG A 331 -1.96 3.89 -11.30
N VAL A 332 -1.36 4.79 -10.53
CA VAL A 332 -1.52 4.86 -9.07
C VAL A 332 -2.78 5.64 -8.74
N ARG A 333 -3.64 5.09 -7.86
CA ARG A 333 -4.89 5.74 -7.43
C ARG A 333 -5.02 5.61 -5.91
N PRO A 334 -5.61 6.60 -5.22
CA PRO A 334 -5.89 6.52 -3.80
C PRO A 334 -6.69 5.27 -3.41
N LEU A 335 -6.42 4.75 -2.21
CA LEU A 335 -7.19 3.65 -1.63
C LEU A 335 -8.56 4.15 -1.12
N ARG A 336 -9.55 3.25 -1.15
CA ARG A 336 -10.91 3.49 -0.65
C ARG A 336 -11.18 2.60 0.54
N PHE A 337 -11.51 3.20 1.67
CA PHE A 337 -11.84 2.53 2.92
C PHE A 337 -13.34 2.41 3.13
N ARG A 338 -14.11 3.30 2.52
CA ARG A 338 -15.57 3.39 2.63
C ARG A 338 -16.23 3.38 1.24
N PRO A 339 -17.47 2.91 1.12
CA PRO A 339 -18.20 2.92 -0.14
C PRO A 339 -18.36 4.31 -0.77
N ASP A 340 -18.47 5.36 0.06
CA ASP A 340 -18.63 6.77 -0.33
C ASP A 340 -17.31 7.47 -0.67
N ASP A 341 -16.15 6.85 -0.43
CA ASP A 341 -14.88 7.43 -0.86
C ASP A 341 -14.86 7.55 -2.40
N PRO A 342 -14.40 8.69 -2.96
CA PRO A 342 -14.46 8.94 -4.39
C PRO A 342 -13.57 7.99 -5.19
N GLN A 343 -14.02 7.62 -6.38
CA GLN A 343 -13.18 6.94 -7.35
C GLN A 343 -12.37 7.99 -8.12
N ALA A 344 -11.10 8.14 -7.79
CA ALA A 344 -10.20 9.04 -8.50
C ALA A 344 -9.54 8.35 -9.70
N ASP A 345 -9.33 9.10 -10.78
CA ASP A 345 -8.60 8.64 -11.98
C ASP A 345 -7.11 8.34 -11.71
N GLY A 346 -6.58 8.97 -10.65
CA GLY A 346 -5.21 8.80 -10.18
C GLY A 346 -4.14 9.32 -11.15
N THR A 347 -2.89 9.07 -10.79
CA THR A 347 -1.70 9.57 -11.48
C THR A 347 -1.02 8.41 -12.22
N ARG A 348 -0.67 8.61 -13.49
CA ARG A 348 0.18 7.67 -14.22
C ARG A 348 1.63 7.85 -13.77
N LEU A 349 2.16 6.87 -13.04
CA LEU A 349 3.56 6.85 -12.61
C LEU A 349 4.47 6.36 -13.73
N VAL A 350 4.06 5.31 -14.44
CA VAL A 350 4.76 4.74 -15.60
C VAL A 350 3.77 4.24 -16.66
N GLY A 351 4.25 4.00 -17.87
CA GLY A 351 3.51 3.35 -18.93
C GLY A 351 3.23 1.85 -18.67
N PRO A 352 2.26 1.27 -19.41
CA PRO A 352 1.85 -0.13 -19.24
C PRO A 352 2.97 -1.12 -19.59
N VAL A 353 3.87 -0.79 -20.53
CA VAL A 353 5.02 -1.63 -20.90
C VAL A 353 6.00 -1.76 -19.75
N ALA A 354 6.38 -0.63 -19.12
CA ALA A 354 7.29 -0.62 -17.97
C ALA A 354 6.70 -1.37 -16.76
N ALA A 355 5.41 -1.14 -16.48
CA ALA A 355 4.70 -1.88 -15.42
C ALA A 355 4.69 -3.39 -15.70
N TRP A 356 4.41 -3.79 -16.95
CA TRP A 356 4.43 -5.20 -17.36
C TRP A 356 5.82 -5.83 -17.23
N TYR A 357 6.89 -5.13 -17.64
CA TYR A 357 8.26 -5.62 -17.46
C TYR A 357 8.56 -5.90 -15.99
N VAL A 358 8.26 -4.95 -15.10
CA VAL A 358 8.44 -5.14 -13.65
C VAL A 358 7.61 -6.31 -13.14
N THR A 359 6.33 -6.39 -13.50
CA THR A 359 5.47 -7.51 -13.13
C THR A 359 6.06 -8.85 -13.57
N SER A 360 6.52 -8.98 -14.82
CA SER A 360 7.11 -10.22 -15.34
C SER A 360 8.35 -10.63 -14.55
N ILE A 361 9.23 -9.67 -14.24
CA ILE A 361 10.47 -9.92 -13.49
C ILE A 361 10.14 -10.40 -12.07
N LEU A 362 9.18 -9.76 -11.41
CA LEU A 362 8.77 -10.09 -10.04
C LEU A 362 7.96 -11.39 -9.94
N GLN A 363 7.23 -11.79 -10.98
CA GLN A 363 6.54 -13.08 -11.05
C GLN A 363 7.52 -14.25 -11.13
N ASP A 364 8.70 -14.03 -11.72
CA ASP A 364 9.76 -15.03 -11.87
C ASP A 364 10.74 -15.04 -10.68
N ALA A 365 10.55 -14.14 -9.71
CA ALA A 365 11.35 -14.15 -8.49
C ALA A 365 11.16 -15.48 -7.74
N PRO A 366 12.25 -16.15 -7.31
CA PRO A 366 12.12 -17.44 -6.64
C PRO A 366 11.36 -17.26 -5.32
N PRO A 367 10.36 -18.11 -5.01
CA PRO A 367 9.60 -17.98 -3.77
C PRO A 367 10.48 -18.21 -2.53
N PRO A 368 10.02 -17.81 -1.34
CA PRO A 368 10.70 -18.09 -0.09
C PRO A 368 11.10 -19.58 0.07
N PRO A 369 12.31 -19.91 0.56
CA PRO A 369 12.79 -21.30 0.67
C PRO A 369 11.84 -22.24 1.42
N ARG A 370 11.14 -21.73 2.45
CA ARG A 370 10.15 -22.52 3.22
C ARG A 370 8.97 -23.01 2.37
N LEU A 371 8.65 -22.32 1.28
CA LEU A 371 7.60 -22.71 0.33
C LEU A 371 8.12 -23.66 -0.77
N LEU A 372 9.45 -23.83 -0.88
CA LEU A 372 10.08 -24.79 -1.80
C LEU A 372 10.11 -26.23 -1.26
N SER A 373 9.86 -26.41 0.04
CA SER A 373 9.90 -27.70 0.73
C SER A 373 8.49 -28.32 0.86
N GLY A 374 8.26 -29.50 0.25
CA GLY A 374 7.06 -30.33 0.45
C GLY A 374 5.96 -30.21 -0.62
N ARG A 375 4.75 -30.71 -0.29
CA ARG A 375 3.56 -30.81 -1.18
C ARG A 375 3.01 -29.45 -1.70
N HIS A 376 3.58 -28.32 -1.30
CA HIS A 376 3.11 -26.96 -1.62
C HIS A 376 3.65 -26.40 -2.94
N ARG A 377 4.67 -27.00 -3.57
CA ARG A 377 5.31 -26.48 -4.79
C ARG A 377 4.38 -26.38 -6.01
N ALA A 378 3.37 -27.26 -6.11
CA ALA A 378 2.45 -27.30 -7.25
C ALA A 378 1.19 -26.41 -7.09
N LYS A 379 0.97 -25.83 -5.90
CA LYS A 379 -0.22 -25.03 -5.57
C LYS A 379 0.07 -23.61 -5.08
N ALA A 380 1.34 -23.21 -5.03
CA ALA A 380 1.71 -21.87 -4.56
C ALA A 380 1.09 -20.80 -5.49
N PRO A 381 0.47 -19.75 -4.94
CA PRO A 381 -0.18 -18.71 -5.72
C PRO A 381 0.88 -18.00 -6.56
N VAL A 382 0.56 -17.78 -7.84
CA VAL A 382 1.44 -17.05 -8.75
C VAL A 382 1.19 -15.56 -8.55
N ILE A 383 2.09 -14.94 -7.79
CA ILE A 383 2.07 -13.51 -7.49
C ILE A 383 3.35 -12.83 -7.98
N ALA A 384 3.25 -11.58 -8.39
CA ALA A 384 4.42 -10.70 -8.47
C ALA A 384 4.71 -10.24 -7.04
N PHE A 385 5.94 -10.41 -6.54
CA PHE A 385 6.25 -9.95 -5.20
C PHE A 385 7.66 -9.40 -5.07
N LYS A 386 7.84 -8.50 -4.08
CA LYS A 386 9.13 -7.95 -3.70
C LYS A 386 9.26 -7.92 -2.19
N THR A 387 10.44 -8.27 -1.71
CA THR A 387 10.83 -8.13 -0.31
C THR A 387 11.66 -6.87 -0.08
N GLY A 388 11.59 -6.35 1.14
CA GLY A 388 12.46 -5.27 1.63
C GLY A 388 12.97 -5.62 3.01
N THR A 389 14.24 -5.31 3.28
CA THR A 389 14.83 -5.37 4.61
C THR A 389 15.53 -4.04 4.84
N SER A 390 15.20 -3.33 5.92
CA SER A 390 15.88 -2.07 6.27
C SER A 390 17.25 -2.32 6.91
N TYR A 391 18.08 -1.29 6.95
CA TYR A 391 19.39 -1.36 7.61
C TYR A 391 19.23 -1.71 9.10
N GLY A 392 20.13 -2.56 9.61
CA GLY A 392 20.04 -3.04 11.00
C GLY A 392 18.83 -3.94 11.26
N PHE A 393 18.25 -4.56 10.22
CA PHE A 393 17.19 -5.56 10.34
C PHE A 393 15.97 -5.09 11.14
N ARG A 394 15.65 -3.79 11.09
CA ARG A 394 14.56 -3.18 11.89
C ARG A 394 13.19 -3.48 11.29
N ASP A 395 13.12 -3.51 9.96
CA ASP A 395 11.89 -3.63 9.19
C ASP A 395 12.04 -4.75 8.14
N ALA A 396 11.07 -5.66 8.15
CA ALA A 396 10.92 -6.70 7.15
C ALA A 396 9.62 -6.48 6.38
N TRP A 397 9.73 -6.25 5.08
CA TRP A 397 8.62 -6.00 4.17
C TRP A 397 8.45 -7.12 3.17
N ALA A 398 7.21 -7.39 2.81
CA ALA A 398 6.85 -8.14 1.62
C ALA A 398 5.59 -7.55 1.00
N ILE A 399 5.72 -7.06 -0.24
CA ILE A 399 4.59 -6.55 -1.02
C ILE A 399 4.42 -7.46 -2.22
N GLY A 400 3.20 -7.93 -2.44
CA GLY A 400 2.87 -8.75 -3.60
C GLY A 400 1.52 -8.39 -4.18
N TYR A 401 1.34 -8.69 -5.44
CA TYR A 401 0.10 -8.45 -6.15
C TYR A 401 -0.17 -9.54 -7.17
N ASP A 402 -1.45 -9.73 -7.44
CA ASP A 402 -1.97 -10.35 -8.64
C ASP A 402 -2.87 -9.36 -9.41
N ARG A 403 -3.62 -9.83 -10.40
CA ARG A 403 -4.56 -8.97 -11.14
C ARG A 403 -5.64 -8.38 -10.23
N ARG A 404 -6.13 -9.13 -9.25
CA ARG A 404 -7.27 -8.78 -8.40
C ARG A 404 -6.88 -8.11 -7.10
N TYR A 405 -5.79 -8.54 -6.46
CA TYR A 405 -5.38 -8.07 -5.15
C TYR A 405 -3.95 -7.54 -5.12
N THR A 406 -3.72 -6.54 -4.29
CA THR A 406 -2.39 -6.13 -3.80
C THR A 406 -2.38 -6.30 -2.29
N VAL A 407 -1.35 -6.96 -1.78
CA VAL A 407 -1.16 -7.24 -0.36
C VAL A 407 0.20 -6.70 0.07
N GLY A 408 0.19 -5.99 1.19
CA GLY A 408 1.40 -5.58 1.87
C GLY A 408 1.50 -6.20 3.25
N VAL A 409 2.69 -6.67 3.61
CA VAL A 409 3.03 -7.17 4.94
C VAL A 409 4.26 -6.43 5.46
N TRP A 410 4.18 -5.99 6.71
CA TRP A 410 5.31 -5.50 7.48
C TRP A 410 5.47 -6.33 8.75
N VAL A 411 6.72 -6.61 9.13
CA VAL A 411 7.09 -7.30 10.36
C VAL A 411 8.26 -6.56 11.00
N GLY A 412 8.18 -6.28 12.29
CA GLY A 412 9.23 -5.61 13.03
C GLY A 412 8.76 -5.14 14.40
N ARG A 413 9.56 -4.29 15.04
CA ARG A 413 9.22 -3.70 16.34
C ARG A 413 8.78 -2.24 16.19
N PRO A 414 7.66 -1.83 16.82
CA PRO A 414 7.23 -0.44 16.75
C PRO A 414 8.20 0.57 17.37
N ASP A 415 9.09 0.15 18.27
CA ASP A 415 10.16 1.01 18.82
C ASP A 415 11.37 1.18 17.87
N GLY A 416 11.40 0.51 16.72
CA GLY A 416 12.48 0.60 15.74
C GLY A 416 13.81 -0.04 16.18
N THR A 417 13.81 -0.82 17.26
CA THR A 417 15.03 -1.49 17.75
C THR A 417 15.42 -2.68 16.87
N PHE A 418 16.70 -3.06 16.98
CA PHE A 418 17.28 -4.16 16.20
C PHE A 418 16.48 -5.44 16.36
N SER A 419 16.34 -6.14 15.24
CA SER A 419 15.54 -7.34 15.16
C SER A 419 16.33 -8.49 14.53
N ALA A 420 17.05 -9.24 15.37
CA ALA A 420 17.92 -10.33 14.95
C ALA A 420 17.19 -11.36 14.06
N GLY A 421 17.78 -11.71 12.92
CA GLY A 421 17.29 -12.77 12.03
C GLY A 421 16.07 -12.40 11.18
N ARG A 422 15.74 -11.11 11.02
CA ARG A 422 14.55 -10.68 10.25
C ARG A 422 14.89 -10.20 8.86
N LEU A 423 15.04 -11.15 7.95
CA LEU A 423 15.03 -10.87 6.51
C LEU A 423 13.58 -10.82 6.02
N GLY A 424 13.22 -9.81 5.22
CA GLY A 424 11.89 -9.73 4.59
C GLY A 424 11.47 -11.02 3.86
N ARG A 425 12.45 -11.77 3.33
CA ARG A 425 12.25 -13.07 2.67
C ARG A 425 11.89 -14.21 3.63
N GLU A 426 12.28 -14.14 4.89
CA GLU A 426 12.12 -15.22 5.87
C GLU A 426 10.93 -15.01 6.81
N THR A 427 10.53 -13.76 7.03
CA THR A 427 9.46 -13.39 7.96
C THR A 427 8.22 -12.86 7.24
N ALA A 428 8.33 -11.74 6.53
CA ALA A 428 7.19 -11.08 5.88
C ALA A 428 6.66 -11.85 4.66
N ALA A 429 7.56 -12.40 3.83
CA ALA A 429 7.15 -13.09 2.61
C ALA A 429 6.31 -14.35 2.86
N PRO A 430 6.64 -15.26 3.79
CA PRO A 430 5.74 -16.38 4.11
C PRO A 430 4.33 -15.95 4.52
N ILE A 431 4.20 -14.86 5.28
CA ILE A 431 2.89 -14.31 5.66
C ILE A 431 2.15 -13.78 4.43
N LEU A 432 2.84 -13.10 3.51
CA LEU A 432 2.28 -12.63 2.25
C LEU A 432 1.66 -13.81 1.46
N PHE A 433 2.37 -14.92 1.31
CA PHE A 433 1.87 -16.11 0.62
C PHE A 433 0.68 -16.76 1.37
N ASP A 434 0.72 -16.85 2.71
CA ASP A 434 -0.43 -17.32 3.51
C ASP A 434 -1.68 -16.46 3.30
N VAL A 435 -1.51 -15.14 3.08
CA VAL A 435 -2.62 -14.22 2.77
C VAL A 435 -3.21 -14.54 1.39
N PHE A 436 -2.37 -14.71 0.37
CA PHE A 436 -2.85 -15.07 -0.97
C PHE A 436 -3.54 -16.43 -1.00
N ASP A 437 -3.05 -17.43 -0.27
CA ASP A 437 -3.72 -18.73 -0.13
C ASP A 437 -5.14 -18.59 0.44
N ARG A 438 -5.37 -17.63 1.32
CA ARG A 438 -6.70 -17.33 1.91
C ARG A 438 -7.62 -16.55 1.00
N LEU A 439 -7.06 -15.77 0.07
CA LEU A 439 -7.83 -15.03 -0.94
C LEU A 439 -8.43 -15.96 -2.00
N GLY A 440 -7.99 -17.22 -2.06
CA GLY A 440 -8.50 -18.27 -2.95
C GLY A 440 -7.75 -18.33 -4.27
N GLU A 441 -8.18 -19.22 -5.18
CA GLU A 441 -7.54 -19.38 -6.50
C GLU A 441 -7.52 -18.05 -7.26
N THR A 442 -6.35 -17.43 -7.21
CA THR A 442 -5.93 -16.38 -8.10
C THR A 442 -6.18 -16.85 -9.53
N LEU A 443 -6.58 -15.93 -10.40
CA LEU A 443 -6.46 -16.05 -11.86
C LEU A 443 -4.97 -16.12 -12.29
N ALA A 444 -4.14 -16.81 -11.50
CA ALA A 444 -2.69 -16.81 -11.50
C ALA A 444 -2.15 -17.37 -12.82
N LEU A 445 -2.77 -18.45 -13.30
CA LEU A 445 -2.44 -19.08 -14.57
C LEU A 445 -2.84 -18.21 -15.77
N THR A 446 -4.02 -17.56 -15.72
CA THR A 446 -4.46 -16.66 -16.80
C THR A 446 -3.71 -15.33 -16.80
N TRP A 447 -3.25 -14.86 -15.64
CA TRP A 447 -2.47 -13.64 -15.50
C TRP A 447 -1.05 -13.78 -16.04
N ARG A 448 -0.36 -14.91 -15.75
CA ARG A 448 0.94 -15.22 -16.40
C ARG A 448 0.83 -15.40 -17.91
N ALA A 449 -0.30 -15.91 -18.39
CA ALA A 449 -0.56 -16.11 -19.80
C ALA A 449 -1.01 -14.84 -20.53
N ALA A 450 -1.14 -13.69 -19.84
CA ALA A 450 -1.54 -12.44 -20.48
C ALA A 450 -0.48 -11.99 -21.50
N PRO A 451 -0.87 -11.65 -22.74
CA PRO A 451 0.09 -11.24 -23.75
C PRO A 451 0.79 -9.93 -23.35
N PRO A 452 2.03 -9.70 -23.82
CA PRO A 452 2.71 -8.44 -23.62
C PRO A 452 1.89 -7.28 -24.18
N PRO A 453 1.88 -6.10 -23.52
CA PRO A 453 1.18 -4.93 -24.04
C PRO A 453 1.79 -4.45 -25.37
N PRO A 454 1.01 -3.76 -26.22
CA PRO A 454 1.54 -3.16 -27.46
C PRO A 454 2.77 -2.29 -27.19
N GLY A 455 3.80 -2.44 -28.03
CA GLY A 455 5.08 -1.72 -27.90
C GLY A 455 6.09 -2.37 -26.95
N ALA A 456 5.74 -3.45 -26.26
CA ALA A 456 6.72 -4.22 -25.49
C ALA A 456 7.66 -5.00 -26.43
N ILE A 457 8.96 -4.82 -26.24
CA ILE A 457 10.01 -5.62 -26.87
C ILE A 457 10.13 -6.92 -26.06
N VAL A 458 9.88 -8.06 -26.68
CA VAL A 458 10.11 -9.40 -26.09
C VAL A 458 11.21 -10.07 -26.89
N ALA A 459 12.46 -9.72 -26.55
CA ALA A 459 13.63 -10.19 -27.25
C ALA A 459 14.83 -10.33 -26.31
N GLY A 460 15.76 -11.21 -26.66
CA GLY A 460 17.04 -11.35 -25.95
C GLY A 460 17.99 -10.17 -26.22
N ASN A 461 19.04 -10.04 -25.42
CA ASN A 461 19.96 -8.91 -25.43
C ASN A 461 20.48 -8.52 -26.84
N ALA A 462 20.89 -9.51 -27.65
CA ALA A 462 21.47 -9.27 -28.97
C ALA A 462 20.52 -8.55 -29.95
N ALA A 463 19.21 -8.74 -29.78
CA ALA A 463 18.17 -8.13 -30.61
C ALA A 463 17.74 -6.75 -30.10
N LEU A 464 18.27 -6.28 -28.96
CA LEU A 464 17.99 -4.94 -28.45
C LEU A 464 18.71 -3.87 -29.27
N PRO A 465 18.15 -2.64 -29.34
CA PRO A 465 18.88 -1.45 -29.77
C PRO A 465 20.21 -1.30 -29.00
N ALA A 466 21.25 -0.79 -29.68
CA ALA A 466 22.61 -0.74 -29.13
C ALA A 466 22.68 -0.04 -27.75
N ASN A 467 21.94 1.06 -27.59
CA ASN A 467 21.86 1.81 -26.33
C ASN A 467 21.19 1.05 -25.17
N LEU A 468 20.48 -0.04 -25.45
CA LEU A 468 19.80 -0.89 -24.46
C LEU A 468 20.53 -2.23 -24.22
N ARG A 469 21.58 -2.54 -24.98
CA ARG A 469 22.33 -3.80 -24.79
C ARG A 469 23.14 -3.79 -23.51
N ARG A 470 23.79 -2.67 -23.19
CA ARG A 470 24.65 -2.53 -22.01
C ARG A 470 24.38 -1.22 -21.30
N PHE A 471 24.24 -1.30 -19.99
CA PHE A 471 24.03 -0.14 -19.14
C PHE A 471 25.32 0.64 -18.95
N VAL A 472 25.24 1.95 -19.14
CA VAL A 472 26.36 2.89 -18.93
C VAL A 472 26.04 3.80 -17.74
N PRO A 473 26.80 3.69 -16.62
CA PRO A 473 26.63 4.58 -15.47
C PRO A 473 26.89 6.04 -15.80
N ARG A 474 26.29 6.96 -15.02
CA ARG A 474 26.53 8.40 -15.16
C ARG A 474 27.98 8.71 -14.76
N GLY A 475 28.73 9.39 -15.63
CA GLY A 475 30.14 9.72 -15.39
C GLY A 475 31.14 8.58 -15.69
N ALA A 476 30.69 7.38 -16.02
CA ALA A 476 31.57 6.35 -16.57
C ALA A 476 31.92 6.73 -18.02
N VAL A 477 33.19 7.04 -18.27
CA VAL A 477 33.75 6.89 -19.63
C VAL A 477 33.72 5.40 -19.89
N GLY A 478 32.68 4.93 -20.60
CA GLY A 478 32.58 3.52 -20.94
C GLY A 478 33.83 3.05 -21.66
N PRO A 479 34.24 1.78 -21.54
CA PRO A 479 35.29 1.20 -22.37
C PRO A 479 34.75 0.96 -23.79
N GLU A 480 34.23 2.01 -24.42
CA GLU A 480 34.04 2.17 -25.86
C GLU A 480 34.01 3.68 -26.16
N SER A 481 35.08 4.39 -25.80
CA SER A 481 35.55 5.48 -26.64
C SER A 481 36.12 4.87 -27.92
N GLY A 482 35.22 4.40 -28.80
CA GLY A 482 35.45 4.43 -30.24
C GLY A 482 35.67 5.89 -30.66
N PRO A 483 36.42 6.12 -31.74
CA PRO A 483 37.08 7.39 -32.02
C PRO A 483 36.07 8.55 -32.05
N ALA A 484 36.51 9.73 -31.59
CA ALA A 484 35.77 10.98 -31.61
C ALA A 484 34.85 11.10 -32.86
N GLY A 485 33.53 10.95 -32.69
CA GLY A 485 32.63 10.91 -33.84
C GLY A 485 31.11 10.95 -33.60
N GLY A 486 30.60 10.73 -32.38
CA GLY A 486 29.17 10.83 -32.08
C GLY A 486 28.62 12.27 -32.12
N PRO A 487 27.30 12.46 -32.27
CA PRO A 487 26.72 13.80 -32.31
C PRO A 487 26.85 14.50 -30.95
N ARG A 488 27.11 15.80 -30.97
CA ARG A 488 27.19 16.68 -29.79
C ARG A 488 26.38 17.94 -30.06
N ILE A 489 25.49 18.32 -29.15
CA ILE A 489 24.75 19.58 -29.25
C ILE A 489 25.70 20.71 -28.87
N VAL A 490 25.92 21.63 -29.80
CA VAL A 490 26.77 22.82 -29.62
C VAL A 490 25.93 24.03 -29.23
N PHE A 491 24.67 24.05 -29.67
CA PHE A 491 23.72 25.07 -29.26
C PHE A 491 22.29 24.52 -29.32
N PRO A 492 21.43 24.81 -28.33
CA PRO A 492 21.76 25.41 -27.04
C PRO A 492 22.64 24.49 -26.16
N ALA A 493 23.44 25.08 -25.27
CA ALA A 493 24.25 24.30 -24.32
C ALA A 493 23.37 23.64 -23.25
N ASP A 494 23.82 22.52 -22.70
CA ASP A 494 23.11 21.83 -21.62
C ASP A 494 23.05 22.71 -20.36
N GLY A 495 21.86 22.88 -19.80
CA GLY A 495 21.56 23.78 -18.69
C GLY A 495 21.40 25.26 -19.08
N ALA A 496 21.46 25.61 -20.37
CA ALA A 496 21.33 27.00 -20.79
C ALA A 496 19.92 27.56 -20.53
N THR A 497 19.87 28.84 -20.15
CA THR A 497 18.62 29.62 -20.17
C THR A 497 18.63 30.50 -21.42
N VAL A 498 17.60 30.39 -22.26
CA VAL A 498 17.46 31.19 -23.48
C VAL A 498 16.23 32.07 -23.35
N GLU A 499 16.45 33.38 -23.40
CA GLU A 499 15.39 34.38 -23.46
C GLU A 499 14.96 34.58 -24.92
N LEU A 500 13.69 34.33 -25.22
CA LEU A 500 13.11 34.50 -26.56
C LEU A 500 12.10 35.65 -26.57
N ASP A 501 12.55 36.83 -26.16
CA ASP A 501 11.70 38.04 -26.14
C ASP A 501 11.66 38.76 -27.49
N LEU A 502 10.48 39.27 -27.85
CA LEU A 502 10.34 40.48 -28.67
C LEU A 502 9.13 41.33 -28.24
N PRO A 503 9.25 42.67 -28.30
CA PRO A 503 8.10 43.57 -28.33
C PRO A 503 7.32 43.29 -29.63
N GLY A 504 6.08 42.80 -29.52
CA GLY A 504 5.19 42.57 -30.68
C GLY A 504 4.52 41.20 -30.80
N GLY A 505 4.68 40.28 -29.84
CA GLY A 505 3.73 39.15 -29.66
C GLY A 505 3.99 37.86 -30.46
N GLY A 506 5.22 37.56 -30.87
CA GLY A 506 5.58 36.26 -31.46
C GLY A 506 6.90 35.70 -30.94
N MET A 507 6.89 34.47 -30.40
CA MET A 507 8.12 33.75 -30.02
C MET A 507 8.96 33.44 -31.26
N LYS A 508 10.25 33.82 -31.24
CA LYS A 508 11.23 33.44 -32.28
C LYS A 508 11.53 31.95 -32.25
N THR A 509 12.00 31.41 -33.38
CA THR A 509 12.58 30.07 -33.45
C THR A 509 13.91 30.02 -32.69
N LEU A 510 14.11 28.95 -31.92
CA LEU A 510 15.37 28.60 -31.30
C LEU A 510 16.20 27.76 -32.28
N PRO A 511 17.38 28.23 -32.73
CA PRO A 511 18.25 27.41 -33.56
C PRO A 511 18.82 26.26 -32.72
N LEU A 512 18.86 25.07 -33.31
CA LEU A 512 19.48 23.87 -32.76
C LEU A 512 20.67 23.52 -33.63
N LYS A 513 21.85 23.29 -33.04
CA LYS A 513 23.10 23.00 -33.78
C LYS A 513 23.84 21.85 -33.14
N ALA A 514 24.25 20.90 -33.95
CA ALA A 514 25.09 19.78 -33.54
C ALA A 514 26.40 19.70 -34.34
N GLN A 515 27.41 19.07 -33.75
CA GLN A 515 28.66 18.67 -34.39
C GLN A 515 28.87 17.17 -34.23
N GLY A 516 29.67 16.57 -35.10
CA GLY A 516 29.83 15.11 -35.13
C GLY A 516 28.55 14.40 -35.60
N GLY A 517 28.52 13.08 -35.41
CA GLY A 517 27.43 12.21 -35.82
C GLY A 517 27.39 11.92 -37.31
N GLU A 518 26.90 10.73 -37.63
CA GLU A 518 26.59 10.29 -39.00
C GLU A 518 25.24 10.85 -39.46
N MET A 519 25.22 11.49 -40.63
CA MET A 519 23.99 12.02 -41.22
C MET A 519 23.09 10.89 -41.75
N PRO A 520 21.76 11.08 -41.81
CA PRO A 520 21.00 12.24 -41.36
C PRO A 520 20.87 12.30 -39.83
N LEU A 521 20.70 13.52 -39.29
CA LEU A 521 20.41 13.72 -37.86
C LEU A 521 18.90 13.86 -37.65
N LEU A 522 18.37 13.12 -36.68
CA LEU A 522 17.00 13.30 -36.18
C LEU A 522 17.03 14.20 -34.94
N TRP A 523 16.28 15.28 -34.98
CA TRP A 523 16.11 16.22 -33.88
C TRP A 523 14.79 15.97 -33.17
N LEU A 524 14.83 15.88 -31.84
CA LEU A 524 13.66 15.76 -30.98
C LEU A 524 13.66 16.88 -29.95
N VAL A 525 12.52 17.51 -29.71
CA VAL A 525 12.31 18.39 -28.55
C VAL A 525 11.13 17.86 -27.75
N ASN A 526 11.33 17.60 -26.46
CA ASN A 526 10.32 17.00 -25.57
C ASN A 526 9.73 15.67 -26.11
N GLY A 527 10.55 14.89 -26.83
CA GLY A 527 10.14 13.63 -27.44
C GLY A 527 9.42 13.75 -28.79
N MET A 528 9.16 14.98 -29.26
CA MET A 528 8.53 15.25 -30.55
C MET A 528 9.58 15.60 -31.62
N PRO A 529 9.47 15.09 -32.86
CA PRO A 529 10.42 15.39 -33.92
C PRO A 529 10.34 16.84 -34.40
N VAL A 530 11.50 17.44 -34.65
CA VAL A 530 11.65 18.77 -35.27
C VAL A 530 12.06 18.61 -36.72
N GLU A 531 11.40 19.35 -37.61
CA GLU A 531 11.71 19.33 -39.04
C GLU A 531 13.12 19.87 -39.28
N ALA A 532 13.95 19.09 -39.98
CA ALA A 532 15.33 19.43 -40.29
C ALA A 532 15.69 18.93 -41.70
N ALA A 533 16.53 19.70 -42.40
CA ALA A 533 17.03 19.27 -43.71
C ALA A 533 17.98 18.07 -43.55
N PRO A 534 17.84 16.98 -44.34
CA PRO A 534 18.60 15.73 -44.15
C PRO A 534 20.13 15.88 -44.19
N PHE A 535 20.63 16.95 -44.80
CA PHE A 535 22.06 17.22 -45.00
C PHE A 535 22.61 18.33 -44.10
N ARG A 536 21.79 18.89 -43.19
CA ARG A 536 22.22 19.96 -42.27
C ARG A 536 22.25 19.46 -40.83
N ARG A 537 23.34 19.79 -40.11
CA ARG A 537 23.48 19.50 -38.66
C ARG A 537 22.80 20.56 -37.79
N GLN A 538 21.76 21.19 -38.31
CA GLN A 538 21.01 22.23 -37.64
C GLN A 538 19.52 22.11 -37.95
N ALA A 539 18.70 22.50 -36.97
CA ALA A 539 17.25 22.59 -37.07
C ALA A 539 16.78 23.90 -36.43
N GLU A 540 15.53 24.27 -36.69
CA GLU A 540 14.88 25.40 -36.01
C GLU A 540 13.65 24.88 -35.29
N TRP A 541 13.56 25.18 -34.00
CA TRP A 541 12.42 24.78 -33.17
C TRP A 541 11.67 26.02 -32.69
N ARG A 542 10.35 26.03 -32.82
CA ARG A 542 9.49 27.08 -32.25
C ARG A 542 8.91 26.57 -30.93
N PRO A 543 9.21 27.19 -29.78
CA PRO A 543 8.64 26.78 -28.51
C PRO A 543 7.14 27.10 -28.39
N ASP A 544 6.41 26.22 -27.72
CA ASP A 544 4.97 26.37 -27.46
C ASP A 544 4.67 27.23 -26.21
N GLY A 545 5.70 27.60 -25.45
CA GLY A 545 5.62 28.36 -24.20
C GLY A 545 6.95 28.45 -23.46
N ALA A 546 7.02 29.30 -22.44
CA ALA A 546 8.14 29.33 -21.51
C ALA A 546 8.18 28.04 -20.66
N GLY A 547 9.36 27.55 -20.34
CA GLY A 547 9.56 26.35 -19.53
C GLY A 547 10.79 25.53 -19.91
N LEU A 548 10.94 24.37 -19.27
CA LEU A 548 12.04 23.44 -19.55
C LEU A 548 11.75 22.67 -20.84
N ALA A 549 12.71 22.69 -21.77
CA ALA A 549 12.68 21.92 -23.00
C ALA A 549 13.91 20.99 -23.08
N ARG A 550 13.69 19.73 -23.44
CA ARG A 550 14.76 18.76 -23.66
C ARG A 550 14.99 18.58 -25.16
N VAL A 551 16.14 19.05 -25.63
CA VAL A 551 16.61 18.85 -27.00
C VAL A 551 17.41 17.54 -27.05
N THR A 552 17.13 16.68 -28.03
CA THR A 552 17.89 15.44 -28.28
C THR A 552 18.20 15.35 -29.77
N VAL A 553 19.44 15.01 -30.09
CA VAL A 553 19.89 14.71 -31.45
C VAL A 553 20.31 13.25 -31.53
N ILE A 554 19.86 12.57 -32.58
CA ILE A 554 20.15 11.15 -32.84
C ILE A 554 20.79 11.08 -34.22
N ASP A 555 21.92 10.41 -34.34
CA ASP A 555 22.58 10.20 -35.63
C ASP A 555 22.12 8.91 -36.32
N HIS A 556 22.51 8.70 -37.58
CA HIS A 556 22.13 7.50 -38.35
C HIS A 556 22.62 6.19 -37.70
N ALA A 557 23.73 6.23 -36.95
CA ALA A 557 24.26 5.11 -36.19
C ALA A 557 23.54 4.87 -34.85
N GLY A 558 22.51 5.67 -34.53
CA GLY A 558 21.73 5.57 -33.30
C GLY A 558 22.42 6.15 -32.06
N ARG A 559 23.52 6.88 -32.22
CA ARG A 559 24.20 7.60 -31.13
C ARG A 559 23.44 8.88 -30.82
N THR A 560 23.34 9.23 -29.54
CA THR A 560 22.53 10.36 -29.09
C THR A 560 23.30 11.37 -28.26
N ALA A 561 22.86 12.61 -28.32
CA ALA A 561 23.20 13.66 -27.35
C ALA A 561 21.94 14.42 -26.96
N SER A 562 21.83 14.80 -25.68
CA SER A 562 20.71 15.59 -25.17
C SER A 562 21.22 16.83 -24.44
N ALA A 563 20.42 17.90 -24.45
CA ALA A 563 20.60 19.11 -23.67
C ALA A 563 19.25 19.54 -23.07
N GLU A 564 19.24 19.90 -21.80
CA GLU A 564 18.10 20.53 -21.12
C GLU A 564 18.26 22.06 -21.16
N VAL A 565 17.21 22.76 -21.59
CA VAL A 565 17.26 24.20 -21.87
C VAL A 565 16.04 24.86 -21.26
N TRP A 566 16.24 25.93 -20.52
CA TRP A 566 15.15 26.73 -19.98
C TRP A 566 14.79 27.86 -20.94
N VAL A 567 13.60 27.84 -21.53
CA VAL A 567 13.10 28.91 -22.39
C VAL A 567 12.34 29.92 -21.52
N LYS A 568 12.74 31.19 -21.57
CA LYS A 568 12.03 32.31 -20.95
C LYS A 568 11.32 33.15 -21.98
#